data_AF-A0A9E3TYG9-F1
#
_entry.id   AF-A0A9E3TYG9-F1
#
_cell.length_a   1.000
_cell.length_b   1.000
_cell.length_c   1.000
_cell.angle_alpha   90.00
_cell.angle_beta   90.00
_cell.angle_gamma   90.00
#
_symmetry.space_group_name_H-M   'P 1'
#
loop_
_entity.id
_entity.type
_entity.pdbx_description
1 polymer ?
#
loop_
_entity_poly.entity_id
_entity_poly.type
_entity_poly.pdbx_seq_one_letter_code
_entity_poly.pdbx_strand_id
1 'polypeptide(L)'
;MTDAALDKFGRLVVNQLRDKAIDHFDALAAKQYKAPSLAKLQVDLGSLNAQQQAIVRRCVISAVDVGLHDFLFGLVESHDFSGGVVVLSDGKNVVELSDGLHGEQFTDDGWIARFGKHPELVEPESTPEPAEDKHAWRDKREDAAACPQCGKPLRTAQAKQCFQCGANWR
;
A
#
# COMPACT_ATOMS: atom_id res chain seq x y z
N MET A 1 -21.91 0.25 2.35
CA MET A 1 -22.03 1.27 1.28
C MET A 1 -21.10 2.39 1.66
N THR A 2 -20.14 2.72 0.80
CA THR A 2 -19.18 3.81 1.00
C THR A 2 -19.84 5.17 0.77
N ASP A 3 -19.30 6.25 1.36
CA ASP A 3 -19.81 7.60 1.14
C ASP A 3 -19.60 8.02 -0.33
N ALA A 4 -20.63 8.61 -0.96
CA ALA A 4 -20.56 9.01 -2.36
C ALA A 4 -19.44 10.03 -2.65
N ALA A 5 -19.12 10.90 -1.68
CA ALA A 5 -18.01 11.84 -1.80
C ALA A 5 -16.66 11.12 -1.76
N LEU A 6 -16.53 10.09 -0.92
CA LEU A 6 -15.33 9.24 -0.86
C LEU A 6 -15.15 8.46 -2.18
N ASP A 7 -16.23 7.88 -2.70
CA ASP A 7 -16.20 7.19 -4.00
C ASP A 7 -15.80 8.09 -5.16
N LYS A 8 -16.26 9.35 -5.16
CA LYS A 8 -15.88 10.34 -6.17
C LYS A 8 -14.39 10.64 -6.13
N PHE A 9 -13.82 10.75 -4.92
CA PHE A 9 -12.38 10.91 -4.73
C PHE A 9 -11.62 9.65 -5.16
N GLY A 10 -12.06 8.47 -4.73
CA GLY A 10 -11.45 7.19 -5.12
C GLY A 10 -11.44 6.98 -6.63
N ARG A 11 -12.55 7.30 -7.32
CA ARG A 11 -12.63 7.25 -8.79
C ARG A 11 -11.67 8.23 -9.46
N LEU A 12 -11.50 9.43 -8.91
CA LEU A 12 -10.52 10.38 -9.42
C LEU A 12 -9.11 9.78 -9.31
N VAL A 13 -8.75 9.26 -8.13
CA VAL A 13 -7.43 8.68 -7.87
C VAL A 13 -7.16 7.50 -8.79
N VAL A 14 -8.05 6.52 -8.84
CA VAL A 14 -7.85 5.32 -9.66
C VAL A 14 -7.82 5.68 -11.15
N ASN A 15 -8.81 6.40 -11.65
CA ASN A 15 -8.96 6.57 -13.09
C ASN A 15 -7.97 7.58 -13.68
N GLN A 16 -7.57 8.60 -12.91
CA GLN A 16 -6.73 9.70 -13.41
C GLN A 16 -5.26 9.59 -13.02
N LEU A 17 -4.92 8.82 -11.98
CA LEU A 17 -3.52 8.56 -11.62
C LEU A 17 -3.13 7.14 -11.99
N ARG A 18 -3.75 6.15 -11.35
CA ARG A 18 -3.35 4.74 -11.51
C ARG A 18 -3.52 4.25 -12.94
N ASP A 19 -4.74 4.28 -13.46
CA ASP A 19 -5.06 3.78 -14.79
C ASP A 19 -4.34 4.56 -15.88
N LYS A 20 -4.14 5.87 -15.70
CA LYS A 20 -3.39 6.70 -16.65
C LYS A 20 -1.91 6.35 -16.69
N ALA A 21 -1.30 6.03 -15.55
CA ALA A 21 0.09 5.61 -15.53
C ALA A 21 0.29 4.25 -16.22
N ILE A 22 -0.64 3.32 -16.02
CA ILE A 22 -0.62 2.00 -16.68
C ILE A 22 -0.90 2.14 -18.18
N ASP A 23 -1.92 2.91 -18.57
CA ASP A 23 -2.21 3.24 -19.98
C ASP A 23 -1.01 3.91 -20.66
N HIS A 24 -0.28 4.76 -19.95
CA HIS A 24 0.92 5.41 -20.46
C HIS A 24 2.01 4.38 -20.77
N PHE A 25 2.25 3.43 -19.86
CA PHE A 25 3.16 2.32 -20.12
C PHE A 25 2.72 1.47 -21.32
N ASP A 26 1.44 1.07 -21.36
CA ASP A 26 0.91 0.23 -22.44
C ASP A 26 1.05 0.90 -23.81
N ALA A 27 0.77 2.21 -23.87
CA ALA A 27 0.95 3.01 -25.08
C ALA A 27 2.43 3.17 -25.48
N LEU A 28 3.35 3.32 -24.51
CA LEU A 28 4.79 3.34 -24.77
C LEU A 28 5.27 1.99 -25.34
N ALA A 29 4.87 0.88 -24.72
CA ALA A 29 5.22 -0.48 -25.15
C ALA A 29 4.70 -0.77 -26.56
N ALA A 30 3.50 -0.27 -26.88
CA ALA A 30 2.88 -0.38 -28.20
C ALA A 30 3.37 0.67 -29.23
N LYS A 31 4.34 1.52 -28.88
CA LYS A 31 4.91 2.58 -29.74
C LYS A 31 3.86 3.58 -30.26
N GLN A 32 2.86 3.91 -29.46
CA GLN A 32 1.71 4.73 -29.87
C GLN A 32 1.96 6.24 -29.77
N TYR A 33 3.01 6.68 -29.06
CA TYR A 33 3.34 8.10 -28.95
C TYR A 33 4.18 8.61 -30.12
N LYS A 34 3.83 9.82 -30.57
CA LYS A 34 4.55 10.58 -31.60
C LYS A 34 5.50 11.63 -31.03
N ALA A 35 5.47 11.87 -29.72
CA ALA A 35 6.28 12.89 -29.06
C ALA A 35 7.78 12.53 -29.16
N PRO A 36 8.66 13.42 -29.68
CA PRO A 36 10.08 13.13 -29.83
C PRO A 36 10.78 12.76 -28.51
N SER A 37 10.35 13.34 -27.39
CA SER A 37 10.89 13.05 -26.06
C SER A 37 10.68 11.59 -25.62
N LEU A 38 9.68 10.91 -26.18
CA LEU A 38 9.35 9.51 -25.87
C LEU A 38 9.94 8.53 -26.89
N ALA A 39 10.48 9.01 -28.01
CA ALA A 39 10.92 8.15 -29.11
C ALA A 39 11.97 7.13 -28.66
N LYS A 40 13.00 7.58 -27.92
CA LYS A 40 14.03 6.69 -27.40
C LYS A 40 13.46 5.66 -26.44
N LEU A 41 12.60 6.07 -25.51
CA LEU A 41 12.00 5.17 -24.53
C LEU A 41 11.16 4.08 -25.21
N GLN A 42 10.38 4.43 -26.24
CA GLN A 42 9.60 3.45 -27.02
C GLN A 42 10.48 2.48 -27.81
N VAL A 43 11.64 2.93 -28.32
CA VAL A 43 12.61 2.05 -28.98
C VAL A 43 13.21 1.08 -27.96
N ASP A 44 13.66 1.58 -26.82
CA ASP A 44 14.27 0.79 -25.76
C ASP A 44 13.27 -0.24 -25.21
N LEU A 45 12.03 0.16 -24.88
CA LEU A 45 10.96 -0.77 -24.47
C LEU A 45 10.65 -1.81 -25.55
N GLY A 46 10.57 -1.40 -26.81
CA GLY A 46 10.28 -2.29 -27.92
C GLY A 46 11.39 -3.29 -28.25
N SER A 47 12.59 -3.13 -27.66
CA SER A 47 13.68 -4.11 -27.77
C SER A 47 13.57 -5.26 -26.77
N LEU A 48 12.74 -5.09 -25.74
CA LEU A 48 12.48 -6.09 -24.72
C LEU A 48 11.53 -7.17 -25.26
N ASN A 49 11.77 -8.42 -24.84
CA ASN A 49 10.82 -9.51 -25.12
C ASN A 49 9.54 -9.38 -24.26
N ALA A 50 8.52 -10.17 -24.57
CA ALA A 50 7.23 -10.10 -23.89
C ALA A 50 7.32 -10.31 -22.36
N GLN A 51 8.18 -11.24 -21.90
CA GLN A 51 8.38 -11.50 -20.47
C GLN A 51 9.03 -10.30 -19.77
N GLN A 52 10.05 -9.70 -20.39
CA GLN A 52 10.71 -8.51 -19.87
C GLN A 52 9.74 -7.32 -19.83
N GLN A 53 8.94 -7.10 -20.87
CA GLN A 53 7.92 -6.05 -20.86
C GLN A 53 6.87 -6.27 -19.77
N ALA A 54 6.45 -7.51 -19.54
CA ALA A 54 5.53 -7.85 -18.45
C ALA A 54 6.15 -7.56 -17.06
N ILE A 55 7.45 -7.83 -16.87
CA ILE A 55 8.16 -7.46 -15.64
C ILE A 55 8.15 -5.94 -15.45
N VAL A 56 8.51 -5.17 -16.47
CA VAL A 56 8.50 -3.70 -16.37
C VAL A 56 7.10 -3.17 -16.10
N ARG A 57 6.07 -3.73 -16.73
CA ARG A 57 4.67 -3.36 -16.48
C ARG A 57 4.29 -3.56 -15.02
N ARG A 58 4.63 -4.73 -14.44
CA ARG A 58 4.42 -4.99 -13.00
C ARG A 58 5.18 -4.01 -12.12
N CYS A 59 6.41 -3.63 -12.48
CA CYS A 59 7.15 -2.60 -11.75
C CYS A 59 6.45 -1.24 -11.80
N VAL A 60 5.89 -0.84 -12.94
CA VAL A 60 5.11 0.41 -13.06
C VAL A 60 3.88 0.37 -12.17
N ILE A 61 3.11 -0.73 -12.22
CA ILE A 61 1.92 -0.90 -11.38
C ILE A 61 2.31 -0.82 -9.90
N SER A 62 3.32 -1.58 -9.48
CA SER A 62 3.80 -1.58 -8.09
C SER A 62 4.24 -0.19 -7.63
N ALA A 63 5.03 0.54 -8.45
CA ALA A 63 5.51 1.86 -8.10
C ALA A 63 4.38 2.88 -7.93
N VAL A 64 3.38 2.83 -8.82
CA VAL A 64 2.22 3.73 -8.76
C VAL A 64 1.33 3.38 -7.56
N ASP A 65 1.10 2.09 -7.29
CA ASP A 65 0.27 1.63 -6.18
C ASP A 65 0.88 1.98 -4.82
N VAL A 66 2.19 1.78 -4.66
CA VAL A 66 2.93 2.21 -3.46
C VAL A 66 2.90 3.73 -3.32
N GLY A 67 3.17 4.47 -4.40
CA GLY A 67 3.12 5.93 -4.38
C GLY A 67 1.75 6.47 -4.00
N LEU A 68 0.66 5.84 -4.48
CA LEU A 68 -0.70 6.20 -4.10
C LEU A 68 -1.00 5.87 -2.65
N HIS A 69 -0.61 4.68 -2.19
CA HIS A 69 -0.73 4.29 -0.79
C HIS A 69 -0.06 5.32 0.14
N ASP A 70 1.21 5.64 -0.13
CA ASP A 70 1.99 6.55 0.70
C ASP A 70 1.47 7.99 0.64
N PHE A 71 1.00 8.43 -0.53
CA PHE A 71 0.33 9.73 -0.67
C PHE A 71 -0.93 9.81 0.20
N LEU A 72 -1.80 8.79 0.15
CA LEU A 72 -3.02 8.74 0.94
C LEU A 72 -2.72 8.61 2.44
N PHE A 73 -1.70 7.85 2.81
CA PHE A 73 -1.24 7.76 4.20
C PHE A 73 -0.73 9.11 4.71
N GLY A 74 0.05 9.82 3.89
CA GLY A 74 0.52 11.17 4.20
C GLY A 74 -0.63 12.19 4.40
N LEU A 75 -1.77 12.04 3.70
CA LEU A 75 -2.96 12.86 3.96
C LEU A 75 -3.55 12.59 5.34
N VAL A 76 -3.62 11.32 5.75
CA VAL A 76 -4.09 10.92 7.09
C VAL A 76 -3.14 11.47 8.17
N GLU A 77 -1.83 11.26 8.02
CA GLU A 77 -0.85 11.78 8.97
C GLU A 77 -0.87 13.31 9.04
N SER A 78 -1.01 13.98 7.90
CA SER A 78 -1.08 15.44 7.86
C SER A 78 -2.30 15.95 8.63
N HIS A 79 -3.45 15.30 8.46
CA HIS A 79 -4.69 15.61 9.18
C HIS A 79 -4.54 15.41 10.69
N ASP A 80 -4.01 14.25 11.11
CA ASP A 80 -3.98 13.85 12.52
C ASP A 80 -2.94 14.60 13.35
N PHE A 81 -1.77 14.91 12.77
CA PHE A 81 -0.63 15.43 13.52
C PHE A 81 -0.25 16.87 13.21
N SER A 82 -0.58 17.38 12.01
CA SER A 82 -0.07 18.68 11.54
C SER A 82 -1.15 19.70 11.14
N GLY A 83 -2.39 19.25 10.89
CA GLY A 83 -3.45 20.08 10.30
C GLY A 83 -3.08 20.72 8.96
N GLY A 84 -2.11 20.16 8.23
CA GLY A 84 -1.45 20.84 7.11
C GLY A 84 -2.22 20.79 5.80
N VAL A 85 -2.56 19.59 5.33
CA VAL A 85 -3.21 19.38 4.03
C VAL A 85 -4.61 18.81 4.23
N VAL A 86 -5.61 19.48 3.64
CA VAL A 86 -7.00 19.02 3.61
C VAL A 86 -7.44 18.84 2.17
N VAL A 87 -8.02 17.68 1.87
CA VAL A 87 -8.62 17.38 0.57
C VAL A 87 -10.12 17.26 0.76
N LEU A 88 -10.87 18.09 0.03
CA LEU A 88 -12.33 18.10 0.09
C LEU A 88 -12.93 17.46 -1.16
N SER A 89 -13.84 16.50 -0.96
CA SER A 89 -14.69 15.94 -2.00
C SER A 89 -16.14 16.29 -1.65
N ASP A 90 -16.82 17.02 -2.55
CA ASP A 90 -18.17 17.55 -2.32
C ASP A 90 -18.32 18.27 -0.97
N GLY A 91 -17.29 19.04 -0.60
CA GLY A 91 -17.24 19.83 0.64
C GLY A 91 -16.90 19.03 1.91
N LYS A 92 -16.72 17.71 1.81
CA LYS A 92 -16.36 16.84 2.94
C LYS A 92 -14.88 16.50 2.92
N ASN A 93 -14.23 16.49 4.08
CA ASN A 93 -12.84 16.06 4.22
C ASN A 93 -12.73 14.55 3.96
N VAL A 94 -11.96 14.16 2.95
CA VAL A 94 -11.86 12.75 2.54
C VAL A 94 -11.25 11.85 3.63
N VAL A 95 -10.38 12.39 4.49
CA VAL A 95 -9.77 11.65 5.60
C VAL A 95 -10.83 11.30 6.65
N GLU A 96 -11.79 12.19 6.90
CA GLU A 96 -12.87 11.96 7.87
C GLU A 96 -13.93 10.97 7.35
N LEU A 97 -13.91 10.63 6.06
CA LEU A 97 -14.88 9.70 5.44
C LEU A 97 -14.44 8.24 5.47
N SER A 98 -13.22 7.94 5.90
CA SER A 98 -12.67 6.58 5.94
C SER A 98 -11.80 6.38 7.19
N ASP A 99 -12.00 5.25 7.88
CA ASP A 99 -11.15 4.82 9.00
C ASP A 99 -9.77 4.30 8.55
N GLY A 100 -9.51 4.27 7.23
CA GLY A 100 -8.30 3.72 6.63
C GLY A 100 -8.12 4.12 5.18
N LEU A 101 -8.05 5.43 4.89
CA LEU A 101 -8.05 5.98 3.52
C LEU A 101 -7.02 5.33 2.57
N HIS A 102 -5.81 5.03 3.07
CA HIS A 102 -4.73 4.43 2.29
C HIS A 102 -5.01 2.97 1.89
N GLY A 103 -5.87 2.27 2.65
CA GLY A 103 -6.27 0.88 2.41
C GLY A 103 -7.48 0.71 1.48
N GLU A 104 -8.27 1.78 1.25
CA GLU A 104 -9.50 1.77 0.42
C GLU A 104 -9.28 1.25 -1.02
N GLN A 105 -8.03 1.26 -1.50
CA GLN A 105 -7.68 0.84 -2.85
C GLN A 105 -7.76 -0.68 -3.05
N PHE A 106 -7.38 -1.46 -2.03
CA PHE A 106 -6.92 -2.84 -2.20
C PHE A 106 -7.87 -3.92 -1.68
N THR A 107 -9.01 -3.57 -1.08
CA THR A 107 -9.99 -4.57 -0.65
C THR A 107 -10.69 -5.23 -1.85
N ASP A 108 -11.35 -6.36 -1.62
CA ASP A 108 -12.15 -7.06 -2.66
C ASP A 108 -13.25 -6.15 -3.25
N ASP A 109 -13.72 -5.20 -2.45
CA ASP A 109 -14.65 -4.13 -2.83
C ASP A 109 -13.97 -2.74 -2.81
N GLY A 110 -12.66 -2.69 -3.02
CA GLY A 110 -11.86 -1.48 -2.99
C GLY A 110 -12.01 -0.63 -4.25
N TRP A 111 -11.40 0.56 -4.26
CA TRP A 111 -11.50 1.47 -5.39
C TRP A 111 -10.95 0.87 -6.70
N ILE A 112 -9.87 0.08 -6.64
CA ILE A 112 -9.32 -0.56 -7.84
C ILE A 112 -10.34 -1.55 -8.41
N ALA A 113 -10.91 -2.42 -7.56
CA ALA A 113 -11.92 -3.40 -7.99
C ALA A 113 -13.20 -2.73 -8.53
N ARG A 114 -13.61 -1.61 -7.95
CA ARG A 114 -14.87 -0.93 -8.30
C ARG A 114 -14.77 0.04 -9.46
N PHE A 115 -13.63 0.72 -9.62
CA PHE A 115 -13.48 1.85 -10.53
C PHE A 115 -12.38 1.66 -11.58
N GLY A 116 -11.43 0.75 -11.32
CA GLY A 116 -10.24 0.55 -12.15
C GLY A 116 -10.53 -0.09 -13.49
N LYS A 117 -9.87 0.43 -14.52
CA LYS A 117 -9.76 -0.21 -15.83
C LYS A 117 -8.78 -1.38 -15.80
N HIS A 118 -7.72 -1.28 -14.99
CA HIS A 118 -6.70 -2.31 -14.82
C HIS A 118 -6.87 -2.98 -13.45
N PRO A 119 -7.55 -4.13 -13.32
CA PRO A 119 -7.88 -4.74 -12.03
C PRO A 119 -6.69 -5.45 -11.36
N GLU A 120 -5.56 -5.51 -12.04
CA GLU A 120 -4.38 -6.25 -11.62
C GLU A 120 -3.79 -5.65 -10.35
N LEU A 121 -3.57 -6.48 -9.34
CA LEU A 121 -2.78 -6.12 -8.17
C LEU A 121 -1.43 -6.84 -8.28
N VAL A 122 -0.37 -6.17 -7.86
CA VAL A 122 0.92 -6.85 -7.68
C VAL A 122 0.80 -7.65 -6.39
N GLU A 123 0.43 -8.91 -6.52
CA GLU A 123 0.46 -9.81 -5.37
C GLU A 123 1.90 -9.88 -4.85
N PRO A 124 2.09 -9.88 -3.52
CA PRO A 124 3.39 -10.20 -2.98
C PRO A 124 3.80 -11.54 -3.57
N GLU A 125 4.95 -11.56 -4.26
CA GLU A 125 5.53 -12.78 -4.77
C GLU A 125 5.51 -13.77 -3.61
N SER A 126 4.86 -14.91 -3.78
CA SER A 126 4.90 -15.97 -2.78
C SER A 126 6.36 -16.37 -2.68
N THR A 127 7.12 -15.73 -1.79
CA THR A 127 8.37 -16.28 -1.32
C THR A 127 7.99 -17.67 -0.85
N PRO A 128 8.56 -18.76 -1.40
CA PRO A 128 8.48 -20.02 -0.69
C PRO A 128 8.99 -19.70 0.71
N GLU A 129 8.13 -19.83 1.72
CA GLU A 129 8.51 -19.65 3.11
C GLU A 129 9.84 -20.40 3.25
N PRO A 130 10.95 -19.74 3.63
CA PRO A 130 12.18 -20.46 3.91
C PRO A 130 11.79 -21.47 4.97
N ALA A 131 11.83 -22.77 4.61
CA ALA A 131 11.25 -23.87 5.39
C ALA A 131 11.40 -23.57 6.87
N GLU A 132 10.31 -23.09 7.49
CA GLU A 132 10.41 -22.52 8.82
C GLU A 132 10.98 -23.60 9.72
N ASP A 133 12.19 -23.41 10.23
CA ASP A 133 12.52 -24.04 11.48
C ASP A 133 11.68 -23.34 12.54
N LYS A 134 10.48 -23.91 12.78
CA LYS A 134 9.44 -23.45 13.71
C LYS A 134 9.93 -23.31 15.16
N HIS A 135 11.21 -23.50 15.42
CA HIS A 135 11.86 -23.44 16.71
C HIS A 135 12.84 -22.27 16.89
N ALA A 136 13.26 -21.56 15.84
CA ALA A 136 14.30 -20.53 15.99
C ALA A 136 13.88 -19.31 16.85
N TRP A 137 12.58 -19.04 16.98
CA TRP A 137 12.06 -17.97 17.85
C TRP A 137 11.76 -18.43 19.29
N ARG A 138 11.81 -19.74 19.57
CA ARG A 138 11.56 -20.26 20.94
C ARG A 138 12.76 -20.08 21.86
N ASP A 139 13.97 -19.95 21.30
CA ASP A 139 15.23 -19.90 22.07
C ASP A 139 15.56 -18.54 22.71
N LYS A 140 14.87 -17.45 22.35
CA LYS A 140 15.11 -16.13 22.98
C LYS A 140 14.18 -15.82 24.16
N ARG A 141 13.51 -16.82 24.73
CA ARG A 141 12.59 -16.65 25.89
C ARG A 141 13.24 -16.94 27.24
N GLU A 142 14.43 -17.49 27.27
CA GLU A 142 15.08 -17.87 28.54
C GLU A 142 15.50 -16.64 29.37
N ASP A 143 15.63 -15.46 28.75
CA ASP A 143 16.03 -14.21 29.42
C ASP A 143 14.87 -13.23 29.67
N ALA A 144 13.61 -13.65 29.44
CA ALA A 144 12.45 -12.79 29.61
C ALA A 144 12.09 -12.60 31.09
N ALA A 145 12.30 -11.40 31.62
CA ALA A 145 11.86 -11.03 32.98
C ALA A 145 10.37 -11.36 33.21
N ALA A 146 10.02 -11.82 34.42
CA ALA A 146 8.65 -12.14 34.78
C ALA A 146 7.85 -10.88 35.13
N CYS A 147 6.56 -10.88 34.79
CA CYS A 147 5.63 -9.83 35.20
C CYS A 147 5.51 -9.80 36.74
N PRO A 148 5.70 -8.64 37.39
CA PRO A 148 5.64 -8.56 38.85
C PRO A 148 4.24 -8.81 39.44
N GLN A 149 3.17 -8.69 38.63
CA GLN A 149 1.81 -8.93 39.10
C GLN A 149 1.31 -10.37 38.89
N CYS A 150 1.64 -10.99 37.77
CA CYS A 150 1.10 -12.32 37.43
C CYS A 150 2.15 -13.42 37.24
N GLY A 151 3.44 -13.09 37.38
CA GLY A 151 4.55 -14.04 37.24
C GLY A 151 4.79 -14.57 35.83
N LYS A 152 3.96 -14.20 34.84
CA LYS A 152 4.12 -14.65 33.45
C LYS A 152 5.27 -13.92 32.76
N PRO A 153 5.99 -14.58 31.83
CA PRO A 153 7.13 -13.98 31.13
C PRO A 153 6.70 -12.76 30.30
N LEU A 154 7.49 -11.70 30.35
CA LEU A 154 7.30 -10.51 29.54
C LEU A 154 7.82 -10.75 28.12
N ARG A 155 7.28 -10.01 27.13
CA ARG A 155 7.75 -10.14 25.74
C ARG A 155 9.21 -9.71 25.58
N THR A 156 9.65 -8.73 26.38
CA THR A 156 11.03 -8.26 26.44
C THR A 156 11.34 -7.84 27.87
N ALA A 157 12.63 -7.81 28.25
CA ALA A 157 13.06 -7.35 29.57
C ALA A 157 12.78 -5.86 29.84
N GLN A 158 12.49 -5.07 28.79
CA GLN A 158 12.20 -3.63 28.87
C GLN A 158 10.68 -3.32 28.79
N ALA A 159 9.82 -4.34 28.80
CA ALA A 159 8.38 -4.13 28.72
C ALA A 159 7.87 -3.28 29.90
N LYS A 160 7.06 -2.25 29.59
CA LYS A 160 6.39 -1.39 30.59
C LYS A 160 4.96 -1.83 30.90
N GLN A 161 4.48 -2.85 30.19
CA GLN A 161 3.13 -3.39 30.33
C GLN A 161 3.14 -4.91 30.10
N CYS A 162 2.30 -5.62 30.85
CA CYS A 162 2.03 -7.04 30.68
C CYS A 162 0.83 -7.25 29.76
N PHE A 163 1.05 -7.84 28.59
CA PHE A 163 -0.03 -8.19 27.65
C PHE A 163 -0.88 -9.38 28.08
N GLN A 164 -0.50 -10.09 29.15
CA GLN A 164 -1.25 -11.25 29.66
C GLN A 164 -2.28 -10.88 30.71
N CYS A 165 -2.00 -9.90 31.58
CA CYS A 165 -2.92 -9.46 32.62
C CYS A 165 -3.31 -7.97 32.51
N GLY A 166 -2.75 -7.22 31.56
CA GLY A 166 -3.03 -5.80 31.35
C GLY A 166 -2.29 -4.85 32.29
N ALA A 167 -1.58 -5.36 33.31
CA ALA A 167 -0.84 -4.54 34.27
C ALA A 167 0.19 -3.62 33.58
N ASN A 168 0.28 -2.36 34.00
CA ASN A 168 1.17 -1.35 33.44
C ASN A 168 1.93 -0.69 34.60
N TRP A 169 3.23 -0.46 34.44
CA TRP A 169 4.12 0.09 35.48
C TRP A 169 4.98 1.24 34.95
N ARG A 170 4.34 2.18 34.24
CA ARG A 170 4.95 3.43 33.75
C ARG A 170 5.89 4.09 34.76
#